data_AF-A0A9D7SGZ9-F1
#
_entry.id   AF-A0A9D7SGZ9-F1
#
_cell.length_a   1.000
_cell.length_b   1.000
_cell.length_c   1.000
_cell.angle_alpha   90.00
_cell.angle_beta   90.00
_cell.angle_gamma   90.00
#
_symmetry.space_group_name_H-M   'P 1'
#
loop_
_entity.id
_entity.type
_entity.pdbx_description
1 polymer ?
#
loop_
_entity_poly.entity_id
_entity_poly.type
_entity_poly.pdbx_seq_one_letter_code
_entity_poly.pdbx_strand_id
1 'polypeptide(L)'
;MARNLNKEQTEAIRMVFQRLCEGEERLQVTFGTLHGEFKVLAEAPDRVILGISDLERGQWRLKPGARLTMKLLDRGLPFEAVVNFQGHGKLHGVEACHVTMPRLLRALDTHRLADFVPDRPVPCPFSDQRNDVKDGLAMAFGEDGLELAPPPGTRVLSDMLRLNATSTVELRAAAGDSLVLPVRVAYFGERIWGMRFTDNADRMTVGRYRQWFLEARHQQANRDRSRFNPGGLESTRLQGRREPIKPPAAHPRLLVDRDPLILVLAEGDAFPTRLAEAVGRKFGVAALDPGPGPLRPALGDFGVDEQGWGRLRLVVIHHHIRSGTALERCKRLTQDEQCPLPILLAGTEEEADLKRNRALSAGAVDYLVVEPFQILSVIRTLDQTLKLFA
;
A
#
# COMPACT_ATOMS: atom_id res chain seq x y z
N MET A 1 -4.55 3.52 42.11
CA MET A 1 -5.58 3.89 41.12
C MET A 1 -5.77 2.70 40.20
N ALA A 2 -7.01 2.31 39.88
CA ALA A 2 -7.24 1.26 38.90
C ALA A 2 -6.75 1.73 37.52
N ARG A 3 -5.92 0.91 36.88
CA ARG A 3 -5.32 1.16 35.58
C ARG A 3 -6.41 1.28 34.51
N ASN A 4 -6.62 2.47 33.95
CA ASN A 4 -7.58 2.69 32.87
C ASN A 4 -6.86 2.73 31.52
N LEU A 5 -7.03 1.66 30.74
CA LEU A 5 -6.47 1.54 29.38
C LEU A 5 -7.45 1.99 28.30
N ASN A 6 -8.66 2.40 28.66
CA ASN A 6 -9.65 2.87 27.71
C ASN A 6 -9.18 4.16 27.03
N LYS A 7 -9.60 4.37 25.78
CA LYS A 7 -9.41 5.64 25.08
C LYS A 7 -10.75 6.34 24.95
N GLU A 8 -10.85 7.51 25.58
CA GLU A 8 -12.04 8.36 25.60
C GLU A 8 -11.80 9.70 24.87
N GLN A 9 -10.54 10.09 24.69
CA GLN A 9 -10.18 11.31 23.98
C GLN A 9 -10.32 11.10 22.47
N THR A 10 -11.09 11.96 21.81
CA THR A 10 -11.36 11.89 20.37
C THR A 10 -10.07 11.80 19.55
N GLU A 11 -9.09 12.65 19.83
CA GLU A 11 -7.79 12.64 19.13
C GLU A 11 -7.08 11.29 19.25
N ALA A 12 -7.03 10.72 20.47
CA ALA A 12 -6.39 9.43 20.71
C ALA A 12 -7.11 8.28 20.00
N ILE A 13 -8.45 8.32 19.92
CA ILE A 13 -9.25 7.34 19.16
C ILE A 13 -8.96 7.47 17.67
N ARG A 14 -8.97 8.69 17.13
CA ARG A 14 -8.69 8.94 15.71
C ARG A 14 -7.30 8.47 15.31
N MET A 15 -6.29 8.72 16.14
CA MET A 15 -4.93 8.22 15.94
C MET A 15 -4.86 6.69 15.84
N VAL A 16 -5.70 5.95 16.59
CA VAL A 16 -5.80 4.48 16.43
C VAL A 16 -6.24 4.14 15.02
N PHE A 17 -7.34 4.71 14.55
CA PHE A 17 -7.86 4.42 13.21
C PHE A 17 -6.91 4.85 12.10
N GLN A 18 -6.17 5.95 12.25
CA GLN A 18 -5.12 6.33 11.30
C GLN A 18 -4.01 5.28 11.23
N ARG A 19 -3.53 4.75 12.37
CA ARG A 19 -2.57 3.64 12.36
C ARG A 19 -3.14 2.38 11.70
N LEU A 20 -4.41 2.06 11.93
CA LEU A 20 -5.06 0.95 11.25
C LEU A 20 -5.11 1.16 9.72
N CYS A 21 -5.34 2.40 9.25
CA CYS A 21 -5.25 2.74 7.83
C CYS A 21 -3.83 2.58 7.27
N GLU A 22 -2.82 3.06 7.99
CA GLU A 22 -1.40 2.95 7.62
C GLU A 22 -0.94 1.50 7.53
N GLY A 23 -1.33 0.68 8.51
CA GLY A 23 -1.00 -0.75 8.58
C GLY A 23 -1.87 -1.65 7.72
N GLU A 24 -2.89 -1.09 7.05
CA GLU A 24 -3.91 -1.84 6.31
C GLU A 24 -4.61 -2.93 7.14
N GLU A 25 -4.81 -2.61 8.41
CA GLU A 25 -5.29 -3.56 9.39
C GLU A 25 -6.77 -3.90 9.15
N ARG A 26 -7.12 -5.10 9.58
CA ARG A 26 -8.50 -5.57 9.63
C ARG A 26 -9.03 -5.49 11.04
N LEU A 27 -10.32 -5.22 11.15
CA LEU A 27 -11.06 -5.30 12.39
C LEU A 27 -12.25 -6.22 12.24
N GLN A 28 -12.66 -6.82 13.35
CA GLN A 28 -13.84 -7.65 13.42
C GLN A 28 -15.06 -6.75 13.66
N VAL A 29 -16.09 -6.88 12.82
CA VAL A 29 -17.38 -6.21 13.01
C VAL A 29 -18.43 -7.27 13.32
N THR A 30 -19.30 -6.98 14.27
CA THR A 30 -20.42 -7.83 14.69
C THR A 30 -21.73 -7.05 14.59
N PHE A 31 -22.75 -7.68 14.00
CA PHE A 31 -24.13 -7.20 13.94
C PHE A 31 -25.09 -8.33 14.31
N GLY A 32 -25.67 -8.28 15.52
CA GLY A 32 -26.46 -9.39 16.04
C GLY A 32 -25.62 -10.67 16.15
N THR A 33 -26.01 -11.71 15.44
CA THR A 33 -25.27 -12.99 15.35
C THR A 33 -24.27 -13.03 14.19
N LEU A 34 -24.25 -12.02 13.33
CA LEU A 34 -23.39 -11.96 12.15
C LEU A 34 -22.05 -11.33 12.53
N HIS A 35 -20.96 -11.89 12.01
CA HIS A 35 -19.61 -11.42 12.25
C HIS A 35 -18.77 -11.49 10.97
N GLY A 36 -17.86 -10.53 10.80
CA GLY A 36 -16.95 -10.49 9.66
C GLY A 36 -15.70 -9.67 9.95
N GLU A 37 -14.66 -9.86 9.15
CA GLU A 37 -13.41 -9.10 9.25
C GLU A 37 -13.23 -8.17 8.06
N PHE A 38 -13.11 -6.88 8.34
CA PHE A 38 -13.11 -5.84 7.31
C PHE A 38 -11.91 -4.94 7.45
N LYS A 39 -11.38 -4.51 6.32
CA LYS A 39 -10.28 -3.55 6.28
C LYS A 39 -10.76 -2.16 6.68
N VAL A 40 -9.93 -1.44 7.43
CA VAL A 40 -10.12 0.01 7.63
C VAL A 40 -9.58 0.72 6.40
N LEU A 41 -10.49 1.23 5.58
CA LEU A 41 -10.14 1.87 4.32
C LEU A 41 -9.71 3.32 4.56
N ALA A 42 -10.43 4.05 5.38
CA ALA A 42 -10.10 5.42 5.72
C ALA A 42 -10.69 5.84 7.07
N GLU A 43 -10.09 6.89 7.61
CA GLU A 43 -10.53 7.62 8.79
C GLU A 43 -10.83 9.06 8.38
N ALA A 44 -11.98 9.58 8.81
CA ALA A 44 -12.37 10.97 8.66
C ALA A 44 -12.86 11.51 10.01
N PRO A 45 -12.88 12.85 10.22
CA PRO A 45 -13.14 13.45 11.53
C PRO A 45 -14.39 12.94 12.27
N ASP A 46 -15.45 12.58 11.53
CA ASP A 46 -16.75 12.15 12.05
C ASP A 46 -17.05 10.66 11.84
N ARG A 47 -16.23 9.94 11.05
CA ARG A 47 -16.54 8.59 10.60
C ARG A 47 -15.33 7.73 10.27
N VAL A 48 -15.53 6.43 10.33
CA VAL A 48 -14.59 5.40 9.85
C VAL A 48 -15.20 4.73 8.63
N ILE A 49 -14.38 4.49 7.61
CA ILE A 49 -14.78 3.88 6.35
C ILE A 49 -14.21 2.46 6.31
N LEU A 50 -15.10 1.47 6.19
CA LEU A 50 -14.79 0.05 6.22
C LEU A 50 -15.05 -0.60 4.86
N GLY A 51 -14.22 -1.55 4.47
CA GLY A 51 -14.35 -2.30 3.22
C GLY A 51 -15.37 -3.44 3.31
N ILE A 52 -16.60 -3.12 3.70
CA ILE A 52 -17.74 -4.03 3.67
C ILE A 52 -18.39 -3.92 2.29
N SER A 53 -18.47 -5.02 1.54
CA SER A 53 -19.07 -5.04 0.20
C SER A 53 -20.58 -4.85 0.23
N ASP A 54 -21.17 -4.50 -0.91
CA ASP A 54 -22.63 -4.39 -1.04
C ASP A 54 -23.32 -5.73 -0.86
N LEU A 55 -22.66 -6.85 -1.22
CA LEU A 55 -23.14 -8.20 -0.97
C LEU A 55 -23.24 -8.49 0.54
N GLU A 56 -22.16 -8.27 1.29
CA GLU A 56 -22.12 -8.50 2.73
C GLU A 56 -23.11 -7.59 3.46
N ARG A 57 -23.14 -6.30 3.09
CA ARG A 57 -24.12 -5.33 3.59
C ARG A 57 -25.56 -5.82 3.35
N GLY A 58 -25.84 -6.34 2.15
CA GLY A 58 -27.14 -6.88 1.77
C GLY A 58 -27.53 -8.13 2.58
N GLN A 59 -26.59 -9.06 2.78
CA GLN A 59 -26.77 -10.24 3.62
C GLN A 59 -27.08 -9.87 5.07
N TRP A 60 -26.39 -8.85 5.59
CA TRP A 60 -26.56 -8.36 6.95
C TRP A 60 -27.78 -7.45 7.09
N ARG A 61 -28.42 -7.06 5.98
CA ARG A 61 -29.57 -6.14 5.92
C ARG A 61 -29.31 -4.84 6.69
N LEU A 62 -28.08 -4.33 6.60
CA LEU A 62 -27.67 -3.12 7.32
C LEU A 62 -28.46 -1.90 6.83
N LYS A 63 -28.98 -1.13 7.79
CA LYS A 63 -29.70 0.14 7.56
C LYS A 63 -29.02 1.26 8.36
N PRO A 64 -29.03 2.51 7.87
CA PRO A 64 -28.56 3.66 8.63
C PRO A 64 -29.12 3.67 10.05
N GLY A 65 -28.26 3.89 11.05
CA GLY A 65 -28.57 3.80 12.47
C GLY A 65 -28.37 2.42 13.11
N ALA A 66 -28.09 1.37 12.33
CA ALA A 66 -27.81 0.04 12.88
C ALA A 66 -26.56 0.06 13.76
N ARG A 67 -26.68 -0.49 14.97
CA ARG A 67 -25.60 -0.54 15.97
C ARG A 67 -24.69 -1.74 15.69
N LEU A 68 -23.41 -1.47 15.52
CA LEU A 68 -22.35 -2.45 15.25
C LEU A 68 -21.36 -2.47 16.42
N THR A 69 -20.87 -3.66 16.74
CA THR A 69 -19.72 -3.80 17.65
C THR A 69 -18.48 -4.08 16.83
N MET A 70 -17.39 -3.38 17.13
CA MET A 70 -16.11 -3.52 16.47
C MET A 70 -15.06 -3.99 17.47
N LYS A 71 -14.25 -4.98 17.09
CA LYS A 71 -13.04 -5.37 17.82
C LYS A 71 -11.83 -5.11 16.94
N LEU A 72 -10.83 -4.43 17.48
CA LEU A 72 -9.62 -4.02 16.76
C LEU A 72 -8.38 -4.17 17.63
N LEU A 73 -7.22 -4.23 16.98
CA LEU A 73 -5.92 -4.28 17.63
C LEU A 73 -5.16 -2.98 17.36
N ASP A 74 -4.85 -2.21 18.40
CA ASP A 74 -3.94 -1.07 18.29
C ASP A 74 -2.58 -1.48 18.86
N ARG A 75 -1.57 -1.65 18.01
CA ARG A 75 -0.24 -2.14 18.39
C ARG A 75 -0.33 -3.44 19.22
N GLY A 76 -1.20 -4.37 18.83
CA GLY A 76 -1.40 -5.64 19.54
C GLY A 76 -2.18 -5.56 20.87
N LEU A 77 -2.69 -4.38 21.26
CA LEU A 77 -3.64 -4.24 22.36
C LEU A 77 -5.08 -4.34 21.84
N PRO A 78 -5.92 -5.24 22.38
CA PRO A 78 -7.29 -5.42 21.92
C PRO A 78 -8.25 -4.40 22.53
N PHE A 79 -9.01 -3.78 21.64
CA PHE A 79 -10.06 -2.83 21.97
C PHE A 79 -11.39 -3.25 21.38
N GLU A 80 -12.47 -2.83 22.04
CA GLU A 80 -13.82 -2.93 21.55
C GLU A 80 -14.49 -1.54 21.52
N ALA A 81 -15.26 -1.30 20.46
CA ALA A 81 -16.07 -0.10 20.30
C ALA A 81 -17.47 -0.45 19.80
N VAL A 82 -18.39 0.47 20.04
CA VAL A 82 -19.71 0.46 19.43
C VAL A 82 -19.81 1.65 18.49
N VAL A 83 -20.28 1.40 17.28
CA VAL A 83 -20.51 2.42 16.25
C VAL A 83 -21.90 2.25 15.64
N ASN A 84 -22.37 3.29 14.97
CA ASN A 84 -23.59 3.21 14.16
C ASN A 84 -23.22 3.22 12.68
N PHE A 85 -23.84 2.34 11.91
CA PHE A 85 -23.79 2.37 10.46
C PHE A 85 -24.45 3.66 9.95
N GLN A 86 -23.76 4.41 9.10
CA GLN A 86 -24.23 5.69 8.55
C GLN A 86 -24.70 5.57 7.09
N GLY A 87 -24.17 4.58 6.36
CA GLY A 87 -24.49 4.40 4.95
C GLY A 87 -23.42 3.60 4.22
N HIS A 88 -23.59 3.47 2.91
CA HIS A 88 -22.63 2.81 2.02
C HIS A 88 -22.34 3.69 0.81
N GLY A 89 -21.27 3.37 0.10
CA GLY A 89 -20.85 4.09 -1.09
C GLY A 89 -19.60 3.44 -1.68
N LYS A 90 -18.81 4.24 -2.37
CA LYS A 90 -17.51 3.81 -2.90
C LYS A 90 -16.43 4.77 -2.46
N LEU A 91 -15.28 4.22 -2.08
CA LEU A 91 -14.05 4.97 -1.84
C LEU A 91 -13.04 4.51 -2.89
N HIS A 92 -12.66 5.41 -3.81
CA HIS A 92 -11.80 5.09 -4.97
C HIS A 92 -12.26 3.85 -5.75
N GLY A 93 -13.57 3.78 -6.04
CA GLY A 93 -14.18 2.66 -6.78
C GLY A 93 -14.37 1.38 -5.95
N VAL A 94 -13.79 1.28 -4.76
CA VAL A 94 -13.97 0.15 -3.83
C VAL A 94 -15.26 0.35 -3.03
N GLU A 95 -16.12 -0.66 -3.03
CA GLU A 95 -17.33 -0.67 -2.19
C GLU A 95 -16.96 -0.51 -0.71
N ALA A 96 -17.65 0.41 -0.04
CA ALA A 96 -17.34 0.79 1.31
C ALA A 96 -18.60 1.12 2.11
N CYS A 97 -18.52 0.88 3.41
CA CYS A 97 -19.54 1.22 4.38
C CYS A 97 -18.98 2.24 5.37
N HIS A 98 -19.81 3.22 5.74
CA HIS A 98 -19.44 4.29 6.65
C HIS A 98 -20.05 4.00 8.02
N VAL A 99 -19.25 4.15 9.07
CA VAL A 99 -19.70 4.03 10.46
C VAL A 99 -19.26 5.28 11.24
N THR A 100 -20.00 5.66 12.27
CA THR A 100 -19.63 6.77 13.15
C THR A 100 -18.24 6.57 13.77
N MET A 101 -17.48 7.64 13.95
CA MET A 101 -16.31 7.60 14.83
C MET A 101 -16.73 7.18 16.25
N PRO A 102 -16.15 6.13 16.85
CA PRO A 102 -16.51 5.72 18.21
C PRO A 102 -16.09 6.79 19.22
N ARG A 103 -16.86 6.87 20.32
CA ARG A 103 -16.59 7.78 21.44
C ARG A 103 -15.74 7.15 22.55
N LEU A 104 -15.62 5.83 22.53
CA LEU A 104 -14.91 5.04 23.52
C LEU A 104 -14.31 3.82 22.84
N LEU A 105 -13.02 3.58 23.05
CA LEU A 105 -12.37 2.30 22.82
C LEU A 105 -12.14 1.64 24.18
N ARG A 106 -12.90 0.59 24.47
CA ARG A 106 -12.80 -0.19 25.71
C ARG A 106 -11.70 -1.24 25.57
N ALA A 107 -10.71 -1.22 26.45
CA ALA A 107 -9.68 -2.26 26.47
C ALA A 107 -10.27 -3.60 26.91
N LEU A 108 -9.95 -4.68 26.21
CA LEU A 108 -10.46 -6.03 26.51
C LEU A 108 -9.54 -6.80 27.47
N ASP A 109 -8.22 -6.69 27.32
CA ASP A 109 -7.24 -7.47 28.09
C ASP A 109 -6.55 -6.65 29.18
N THR A 110 -7.33 -6.18 30.16
CA THR A 110 -6.82 -5.35 31.27
C THR A 110 -5.87 -6.07 32.23
N HIS A 111 -5.79 -7.40 32.14
CA HIS A 111 -4.91 -8.23 32.96
C HIS A 111 -3.45 -8.27 32.45
N ARG A 112 -3.21 -7.88 31.19
CA ARG A 112 -1.87 -7.84 30.59
C ARG A 112 -1.00 -6.79 31.28
N LEU A 113 0.32 -6.99 31.28
CA LEU A 113 1.27 -5.98 31.76
C LEU A 113 1.43 -4.82 30.76
N ALA A 114 0.95 -4.95 29.52
CA ALA A 114 1.16 -3.97 28.44
C ALA A 114 0.38 -2.64 28.58
N ASP A 115 1.04 -1.58 29.05
CA ASP A 115 0.56 -0.18 29.07
C ASP A 115 1.02 0.61 27.84
N PHE A 116 2.18 0.23 27.34
CA PHE A 116 2.89 0.88 26.27
C PHE A 116 3.42 -0.18 25.33
N VAL A 117 3.13 0.01 24.05
CA VAL A 117 3.70 -0.81 22.98
C VAL A 117 4.50 0.12 22.07
N PRO A 118 5.83 -0.07 21.94
CA PRO A 118 6.63 0.69 21.01
C PRO A 118 6.30 0.31 19.56
N ASP A 119 6.61 1.20 18.61
CA ASP A 119 6.44 0.91 17.17
C ASP A 119 7.31 -0.26 16.69
N ARG A 120 8.42 -0.54 17.39
CA ARG A 120 9.31 -1.67 17.12
C ARG A 120 9.63 -2.38 18.43
N PRO A 121 9.68 -3.72 18.44
CA PRO A 121 10.14 -4.47 19.60
C PRO A 121 11.55 -4.04 20.02
N VAL A 122 11.81 -4.02 21.32
CA VAL A 122 13.11 -3.62 21.87
C VAL A 122 13.94 -4.87 22.14
N PRO A 123 15.13 -5.03 21.53
CA PRO A 123 16.02 -6.13 21.85
C PRO A 123 16.41 -6.12 23.32
N CYS A 124 16.22 -7.25 24.00
CA CYS A 124 16.57 -7.40 25.39
C CYS A 124 17.05 -8.85 25.66
N PRO A 125 18.35 -9.04 25.96
CA PRO A 125 18.83 -10.32 26.47
C PRO A 125 18.09 -10.72 27.75
N PHE A 126 17.89 -12.01 27.94
CA PHE A 126 17.32 -12.55 29.16
C PHE A 126 17.96 -13.88 29.57
N SER A 127 17.84 -14.25 30.85
CA SER A 127 18.27 -15.56 31.34
C SER A 127 17.13 -16.58 31.29
N ASP A 128 17.38 -17.76 30.73
CA ASP A 128 16.41 -18.87 30.76
C ASP A 128 16.45 -19.65 32.08
N GLN A 129 15.66 -20.73 32.19
CA GLN A 129 15.65 -21.61 33.38
C GLN A 129 16.99 -22.25 33.74
N ARG A 130 17.94 -22.31 32.80
CA ARG A 130 19.29 -22.87 33.00
C ARG A 130 20.32 -21.77 33.29
N ASN A 131 19.86 -20.51 33.43
CA ASN A 131 20.68 -19.31 33.52
C ASN A 131 21.54 -19.05 32.26
N ASP A 132 21.18 -19.63 31.12
CA ASP A 132 21.80 -19.28 29.85
C ASP A 132 21.24 -17.92 29.38
N VAL A 133 22.11 -17.07 28.84
CA VAL A 133 21.70 -15.82 28.21
C VAL A 133 21.13 -16.12 26.82
N LYS A 134 19.94 -15.61 26.54
CA LYS A 134 19.21 -15.75 25.28
C LYS A 134 18.77 -14.38 24.78
N ASP A 135 18.63 -14.25 23.46
CA ASP A 135 18.15 -13.02 22.84
C ASP A 135 16.63 -12.98 22.82
N GLY A 136 16.03 -12.01 23.50
CA GLY A 136 14.60 -11.77 23.51
C GLY A 136 14.22 -10.43 22.89
N LEU A 137 12.92 -10.23 22.69
CA LEU A 137 12.34 -8.97 22.24
C LEU A 137 11.26 -8.52 23.21
N ALA A 138 11.44 -7.37 23.86
CA ALA A 138 10.40 -6.74 24.66
C ALA A 138 9.36 -6.12 23.71
N MET A 139 8.16 -6.68 23.75
CA MET A 139 7.03 -6.33 22.88
C MET A 139 6.16 -5.24 23.49
N ALA A 140 6.03 -5.22 24.82
CA ALA A 140 5.24 -4.24 25.53
C ALA A 140 5.78 -3.99 26.94
N PHE A 141 5.42 -2.86 27.52
CA PHE A 141 5.92 -2.40 28.82
C PHE A 141 4.76 -1.93 29.69
N GLY A 142 4.88 -2.07 31.00
CA GLY A 142 3.99 -1.46 31.98
C GLY A 142 4.65 -1.25 33.32
N GLU A 143 3.93 -0.61 34.24
CA GLU A 143 4.53 -0.12 35.49
C GLU A 143 5.16 -1.20 36.38
N ASP A 144 4.68 -2.44 36.23
CA ASP A 144 5.07 -3.60 37.04
C ASP A 144 5.81 -4.69 36.25
N GLY A 145 6.12 -4.45 34.97
CA GLY A 145 6.85 -5.42 34.17
C GLY A 145 6.75 -5.19 32.66
N LEU A 146 7.07 -6.22 31.89
CA LEU A 146 7.11 -6.16 30.43
C LEU A 146 6.61 -7.47 29.81
N GLU A 147 6.26 -7.43 28.53
CA GLU A 147 5.96 -8.62 27.75
C GLU A 147 7.14 -8.97 26.85
N LEU A 148 7.63 -10.19 26.98
CA LEU A 148 8.84 -10.70 26.33
C LEU A 148 8.48 -11.75 25.28
N ALA A 149 8.92 -11.57 24.04
CA ALA A 149 8.89 -12.60 23.02
C ALA A 149 10.22 -13.40 23.03
N PRO A 150 10.16 -14.72 22.79
CA PRO A 150 11.34 -15.57 22.71
C PRO A 150 12.17 -15.30 21.46
N PRO A 151 13.39 -15.89 21.36
CA PRO A 151 14.13 -15.92 20.11
C PRO A 151 13.30 -16.54 18.96
N PRO A 152 13.50 -16.09 17.71
CA PRO A 152 12.84 -16.68 16.54
C PRO A 152 13.04 -18.20 16.46
N GLY A 153 11.99 -18.92 16.09
CA GLY A 153 12.01 -20.39 15.98
C GLY A 153 11.67 -21.15 17.26
N THR A 154 11.49 -20.46 18.39
CA THR A 154 11.01 -21.07 19.63
C THR A 154 9.57 -21.56 19.47
N ARG A 155 9.35 -22.88 19.54
CA ARG A 155 8.03 -23.50 19.37
C ARG A 155 7.24 -23.62 20.67
N VAL A 156 7.92 -23.89 21.78
CA VAL A 156 7.32 -24.16 23.08
C VAL A 156 7.93 -23.22 24.11
N LEU A 157 7.15 -22.23 24.55
CA LEU A 157 7.61 -21.20 25.51
C LEU A 157 8.02 -21.80 26.87
N SER A 158 7.29 -22.80 27.34
CA SER A 158 7.51 -23.44 28.64
C SER A 158 8.85 -24.18 28.75
N ASP A 159 9.47 -24.53 27.62
CA ASP A 159 10.77 -25.20 27.60
C ASP A 159 11.90 -24.26 28.03
N MET A 160 11.75 -22.97 27.74
CA MET A 160 12.73 -21.94 28.14
C MET A 160 12.37 -21.33 29.49
N LEU A 161 11.11 -20.90 29.67
CA LEU A 161 10.64 -20.27 30.91
C LEU A 161 9.24 -20.77 31.28
N ARG A 162 9.14 -21.43 32.45
CA ARG A 162 7.88 -21.92 33.05
C ARG A 162 7.17 -20.80 33.81
N LEU A 163 5.88 -20.99 34.10
CA LEU A 163 5.14 -20.09 34.98
C LEU A 163 5.86 -19.95 36.33
N ASN A 164 5.93 -18.72 36.84
CA ASN A 164 6.66 -18.33 38.05
C ASN A 164 8.19 -18.53 38.00
N ALA A 165 8.77 -18.97 36.89
CA ALA A 165 10.23 -19.01 36.75
C ALA A 165 10.79 -17.58 36.85
N THR A 166 11.86 -17.42 37.62
CA THR A 166 12.61 -16.18 37.71
C THR A 166 13.58 -16.05 36.54
N SER A 167 13.78 -14.82 36.09
CA SER A 167 14.69 -14.47 35.00
C SER A 167 15.23 -13.06 35.24
N THR A 168 16.25 -12.68 34.50
CA THR A 168 16.79 -11.32 34.44
C THR A 168 16.67 -10.84 33.01
N VAL A 169 16.03 -9.68 32.79
CA VAL A 169 15.91 -9.06 31.48
C VAL A 169 16.79 -7.82 31.44
N GLU A 170 17.63 -7.71 30.43
CA GLU A 170 18.50 -6.56 30.23
C GLU A 170 17.90 -5.61 29.19
N LEU A 171 17.48 -4.43 29.61
CA LEU A 171 16.96 -3.38 28.74
C LEU A 171 18.03 -2.31 28.52
N ARG A 172 18.45 -2.12 27.26
CA ARG A 172 19.37 -1.04 26.91
C ARG A 172 18.59 0.26 26.71
N ALA A 173 18.74 1.22 27.62
CA ALA A 173 18.17 2.54 27.43
C ALA A 173 18.93 3.31 26.34
N ALA A 174 18.23 4.21 25.63
CA ALA A 174 18.84 5.02 24.56
C ALA A 174 19.99 5.92 25.04
N ALA A 175 20.07 6.20 26.35
CA ALA A 175 21.13 6.99 26.98
C ALA A 175 22.41 6.17 27.33
N GLY A 176 22.49 4.90 26.92
CA GLY A 176 23.68 4.06 27.09
C GLY A 176 23.72 3.24 28.39
N ASP A 177 22.91 3.58 29.39
CA ASP A 177 22.79 2.79 30.61
C ASP A 177 21.91 1.55 30.40
N SER A 178 22.42 0.41 30.84
CA SER A 178 21.70 -0.87 30.84
C SER A 178 20.90 -1.04 32.13
N LEU A 179 19.60 -1.33 32.01
CA LEU A 179 18.71 -1.66 33.11
C LEU A 179 18.56 -3.17 33.20
N VAL A 180 19.14 -3.76 34.24
CA VAL A 180 18.99 -5.19 34.54
C VAL A 180 17.79 -5.39 35.45
N LEU A 181 16.74 -6.01 34.92
CA LEU A 181 15.43 -6.11 35.54
C LEU A 181 15.20 -7.55 36.05
N PRO A 182 15.18 -7.78 37.37
CA PRO A 182 14.81 -9.08 37.91
C PRO A 182 13.30 -9.29 37.78
N VAL A 183 12.90 -10.36 37.11
CA VAL A 183 11.52 -10.63 36.71
C VAL A 183 11.11 -12.07 36.99
N ARG A 184 9.81 -12.32 36.99
CA ARG A 184 9.19 -13.65 37.02
C ARG A 184 8.09 -13.78 35.97
N VAL A 185 7.91 -14.98 35.44
CA VAL A 185 6.82 -15.26 34.50
C VAL A 185 5.47 -15.24 35.23
N ALA A 186 4.61 -14.28 34.90
CA ALA A 186 3.29 -14.11 35.48
C ALA A 186 2.17 -14.78 34.64
N TYR A 187 2.31 -14.83 33.31
CA TYR A 187 1.38 -15.51 32.41
C TYR A 187 2.03 -15.84 31.05
N PHE A 188 1.37 -16.68 30.27
CA PHE A 188 1.67 -16.93 28.87
C PHE A 188 0.62 -16.26 27.97
N GLY A 189 1.07 -15.53 26.96
CA GLY A 189 0.25 -15.10 25.83
C GLY A 189 0.51 -15.96 24.59
N GLU A 190 -0.11 -15.61 23.46
CA GLU A 190 -0.07 -16.44 22.23
C GLU A 190 1.35 -16.72 21.72
N ARG A 191 2.32 -15.83 21.98
CA ARG A 191 3.77 -16.03 21.70
C ARG A 191 4.69 -15.22 22.61
N ILE A 192 4.22 -14.89 23.82
CA ILE A 192 4.91 -13.99 24.74
C ILE A 192 4.84 -14.51 26.18
N TRP A 193 5.80 -14.11 27.01
CA TRP A 193 5.70 -14.18 28.45
C TRP A 193 5.35 -12.82 29.03
N GLY A 194 4.40 -12.78 29.96
CA GLY A 194 4.24 -11.64 30.85
C GLY A 194 5.28 -11.71 31.95
N MET A 195 6.28 -10.83 31.93
CA MET A 195 7.40 -10.79 32.88
C MET A 195 7.15 -9.69 33.92
N ARG A 196 6.75 -10.07 35.14
CA ARG A 196 6.52 -9.13 36.25
C ARG A 196 7.80 -8.94 37.06
N PHE A 197 8.08 -7.74 37.55
CA PHE A 197 9.18 -7.53 38.49
C PHE A 197 9.03 -8.42 39.73
N THR A 198 10.14 -8.95 40.22
CA THR A 198 10.14 -9.72 41.47
C THR A 198 9.92 -8.79 42.66
N ASP A 199 9.33 -9.31 43.74
CA ASP A 199 9.07 -8.50 44.94
C ASP A 199 10.36 -8.02 45.62
N ASN A 200 11.47 -8.70 45.34
CA ASN A 200 12.82 -8.37 45.83
C ASN A 200 13.61 -7.47 44.87
N ALA A 201 12.98 -6.96 43.81
CA ALA A 201 13.64 -6.07 42.86
C ALA A 201 14.11 -4.78 43.57
N ASP A 202 15.34 -4.36 43.27
CA ASP A 202 15.88 -3.10 43.80
C ASP A 202 14.98 -1.92 43.41
N ARG A 203 14.53 -1.17 44.43
CA ARG A 203 13.62 -0.03 44.25
C ARG A 203 14.23 1.06 43.37
N MET A 204 15.54 1.28 43.43
CA MET A 204 16.22 2.26 42.60
C MET A 204 16.21 1.84 41.13
N THR A 205 16.41 0.55 40.84
CA THR A 205 16.34 -0.02 39.49
C THR A 205 14.93 0.04 38.92
N VAL A 206 13.91 -0.34 39.70
CA VAL A 206 12.49 -0.20 39.31
C VAL A 206 12.10 1.27 39.10
N GLY A 207 12.61 2.18 39.94
CA GLY A 207 12.43 3.63 39.79
C GLY A 207 12.99 4.15 38.46
N ARG A 208 14.23 3.76 38.12
CA ARG A 208 14.86 4.10 36.83
C ARG A 208 14.08 3.53 35.64
N TYR A 209 13.61 2.30 35.73
CA TYR A 209 12.73 1.71 34.71
C TYR A 209 11.44 2.52 34.52
N ARG A 210 10.76 2.88 35.61
CA ARG A 210 9.50 3.64 35.53
C ARG A 210 9.72 5.03 34.95
N GLN A 211 10.82 5.69 35.28
CA GLN A 211 11.19 6.95 34.65
C GLN A 211 11.41 6.79 33.15
N TRP A 212 12.23 5.81 32.74
CA TRP A 212 12.46 5.49 31.33
C TRP A 212 11.14 5.18 30.59
N PHE A 213 10.26 4.39 31.21
CA PHE A 213 8.96 4.02 30.66
C PHE A 213 8.06 5.24 30.42
N LEU A 214 8.03 6.20 31.37
CA LEU A 214 7.29 7.44 31.21
C LEU A 214 7.86 8.28 30.05
N GLU A 215 9.18 8.43 29.99
CA GLU A 215 9.85 9.16 28.90
C GLU A 215 9.56 8.52 27.54
N ALA A 216 9.65 7.18 27.43
CA ALA A 216 9.34 6.44 26.21
C ALA A 216 7.88 6.63 25.77
N ARG A 217 6.92 6.61 26.72
CA ARG A 217 5.51 6.92 26.44
C ARG A 217 5.31 8.34 25.94
N HIS A 218 5.97 9.32 26.56
CA HIS A 218 5.89 10.72 26.12
C HIS A 218 6.48 10.91 24.72
N GLN A 219 7.63 10.32 24.44
CA GLN A 219 8.25 10.37 23.12
C GLN A 219 7.37 9.72 22.05
N GLN A 220 6.75 8.57 22.35
CA GLN A 220 5.79 7.96 21.43
C GLN A 220 4.56 8.84 21.21
N ALA A 221 3.98 9.39 22.28
CA ALA A 221 2.82 10.27 22.16
C ALA A 221 3.12 11.51 21.30
N ASN A 222 4.33 12.08 21.43
CA ASN A 222 4.78 13.19 20.59
C ASN A 222 4.95 12.77 19.12
N ARG A 223 5.49 11.58 18.85
CA ARG A 223 5.57 11.03 17.49
C ARG A 223 4.20 10.78 16.89
N ASP A 224 3.29 10.20 17.67
CA ASP A 224 1.91 9.92 17.25
C ASP A 224 1.19 11.24 16.91
N ARG A 225 1.35 12.28 17.75
CA ARG A 225 0.86 13.64 17.47
C ARG A 225 1.47 14.28 16.24
N SER A 226 2.77 14.11 16.02
CA SER A 226 3.45 14.68 14.85
C SER A 226 3.01 14.06 13.53
N ARG A 227 2.57 12.78 13.57
CA ARG A 227 2.05 12.06 12.39
C ARG A 227 0.54 12.20 12.21
N PHE A 228 -0.17 12.65 13.24
CA PHE A 228 -1.62 12.76 13.22
C PHE A 228 -2.06 13.77 12.16
N ASN A 229 -2.94 13.32 11.26
CA ASN A 229 -3.55 14.18 10.26
C ASN A 229 -4.96 14.60 10.72
N PRO A 230 -5.20 15.86 11.11
CA PRO A 230 -6.52 16.28 11.58
C PRO A 230 -7.61 16.15 10.50
N GLY A 231 -7.24 16.20 9.21
CA GLY A 231 -8.16 16.07 8.08
C GLY A 231 -8.62 14.63 7.80
N GLY A 232 -8.00 13.63 8.43
CA GLY A 232 -8.26 12.22 8.15
C GLY A 232 -7.12 11.54 7.40
N LEU A 233 -7.20 10.23 7.25
CA LEU A 233 -6.20 9.43 6.55
C LEU A 233 -6.86 8.30 5.76
N GLU A 234 -6.35 8.05 4.56
CA GLU A 234 -6.75 6.92 3.72
C GLU A 234 -5.64 5.87 3.70
N SER A 235 -6.00 4.59 3.61
CA SER A 235 -5.04 3.51 3.50
C SER A 235 -4.16 3.68 2.25
N THR A 236 -2.86 3.46 2.40
CA THR A 236 -1.84 3.70 1.37
C THR A 236 -2.04 2.84 0.12
N ARG A 237 -2.60 1.62 0.24
CA ARG A 237 -2.99 0.81 -0.92
C ARG A 237 -4.28 1.27 -1.60
N LEU A 238 -5.14 2.04 -0.93
CA LEU A 238 -6.19 2.78 -1.64
C LEU A 238 -5.64 3.94 -2.43
N GLN A 239 -4.48 4.50 -2.06
CA GLN A 239 -3.78 5.45 -2.93
C GLN A 239 -3.16 4.74 -4.14
N GLY A 240 -2.70 3.49 -4.00
CA GLY A 240 -2.34 2.62 -5.13
C GLY A 240 -3.54 2.13 -5.97
N ARG A 241 -4.74 2.19 -5.38
CA ARG A 241 -6.07 2.03 -5.99
C ARG A 241 -6.80 3.36 -6.14
N ARG A 242 -6.09 4.50 -6.16
CA ARG A 242 -6.57 5.58 -7.00
C ARG A 242 -6.67 4.89 -8.35
N GLU A 243 -7.88 4.73 -8.87
CA GLU A 243 -8.02 4.93 -10.30
C GLU A 243 -7.19 6.20 -10.53
N PRO A 244 -6.03 6.10 -11.23
CA PRO A 244 -5.26 7.30 -11.51
C PRO A 244 -6.29 8.28 -12.00
N ILE A 245 -6.45 9.44 -11.33
CA ILE A 245 -7.45 10.47 -11.67
C ILE A 245 -7.56 10.37 -13.16
N LYS A 246 -8.66 9.78 -13.67
CA LYS A 246 -8.67 9.27 -15.04
C LYS A 246 -8.28 10.49 -15.84
N PRO A 247 -7.06 10.55 -16.40
CA PRO A 247 -6.75 11.68 -17.25
C PRO A 247 -7.88 11.63 -18.26
N PRO A 248 -8.57 12.75 -18.55
CA PRO A 248 -9.63 12.74 -19.55
C PRO A 248 -9.13 11.88 -20.69
N ALA A 249 -9.84 10.79 -20.98
CA ALA A 249 -9.33 9.63 -21.73
C ALA A 249 -8.40 10.15 -22.79
N ALA A 250 -7.09 9.81 -22.74
CA ALA A 250 -6.09 10.49 -23.55
C ALA A 250 -6.61 10.51 -25.00
N HIS A 251 -7.08 11.67 -25.44
CA HIS A 251 -7.63 11.82 -26.76
C HIS A 251 -6.42 11.95 -27.67
N PRO A 252 -6.37 11.17 -28.75
CA PRO A 252 -5.26 11.29 -29.65
C PRO A 252 -5.27 12.70 -30.25
N ARG A 253 -4.11 13.35 -30.23
CA ARG A 253 -3.94 14.68 -30.79
C ARG A 253 -3.46 14.57 -32.21
N LEU A 254 -4.23 15.13 -33.13
CA LEU A 254 -3.82 15.29 -34.51
C LEU A 254 -2.81 16.44 -34.60
N LEU A 255 -1.55 16.13 -34.91
CA LEU A 255 -0.48 17.11 -35.06
C LEU A 255 -0.35 17.59 -36.51
N VAL A 256 -0.56 16.68 -37.46
CA VAL A 256 -0.56 16.97 -38.90
C VAL A 256 -1.70 16.20 -39.54
N ASP A 257 -2.66 16.93 -40.12
CA ASP A 257 -3.79 16.32 -40.84
C ASP A 257 -3.39 16.05 -42.30
N ARG A 258 -2.94 14.83 -42.58
CA ARG A 258 -2.57 14.38 -43.93
C ARG A 258 -2.64 12.87 -44.01
N ASP A 259 -2.74 12.33 -45.21
CA ASP A 259 -2.70 10.89 -45.46
C ASP A 259 -1.40 10.49 -46.18
N PRO A 260 -0.81 9.31 -45.85
CA PRO A 260 -1.26 8.36 -44.83
C PRO A 260 -1.03 8.87 -43.39
N LEU A 261 -1.94 8.53 -42.48
CA LEU A 261 -1.90 8.94 -41.07
C LEU A 261 -1.13 7.93 -40.22
N ILE A 262 -0.07 8.40 -39.54
CA ILE A 262 0.78 7.63 -38.65
C ILE A 262 0.36 7.90 -37.20
N LEU A 263 0.08 6.84 -36.45
CA LEU A 263 -0.19 6.92 -35.01
C LEU A 263 1.10 6.75 -34.22
N VAL A 264 1.43 7.72 -33.39
CA VAL A 264 2.60 7.71 -32.50
C VAL A 264 2.13 7.46 -31.07
N LEU A 265 2.54 6.33 -30.50
CA LEU A 265 2.36 5.99 -29.10
C LEU A 265 3.62 6.40 -28.33
N ALA A 266 3.55 7.52 -27.61
CA ALA A 266 4.68 8.04 -26.86
C ALA A 266 4.22 8.83 -25.63
N GLU A 267 5.05 8.82 -24.60
CA GLU A 267 4.83 9.68 -23.44
C GLU A 267 5.34 11.10 -23.67
N GLY A 268 4.49 12.06 -23.34
CA GLY A 268 4.77 13.48 -23.55
C GLY A 268 4.83 13.88 -25.04
N ASP A 269 5.16 15.14 -25.27
CA ASP A 269 5.03 15.75 -26.61
C ASP A 269 6.33 15.87 -27.38
N ALA A 270 7.47 15.72 -26.72
CA ALA A 270 8.77 16.00 -27.33
C ALA A 270 9.03 15.15 -28.58
N PHE A 271 8.82 13.84 -28.51
CA PHE A 271 9.03 12.95 -29.65
C PHE A 271 7.94 13.10 -30.73
N PRO A 272 6.63 13.05 -30.42
CA PRO A 272 5.60 13.21 -31.44
C PRO A 272 5.67 14.55 -32.17
N THR A 273 5.92 15.66 -31.47
CA THR A 273 6.08 16.99 -32.08
C THR A 273 7.29 17.03 -33.01
N ARG A 274 8.44 16.50 -32.56
CA ARG A 274 9.66 16.43 -33.39
C ARG A 274 9.45 15.57 -34.64
N LEU A 275 8.75 14.44 -34.52
CA LEU A 275 8.40 13.59 -35.65
C LEU A 275 7.47 14.32 -36.62
N ALA A 276 6.42 14.96 -36.11
CA ALA A 276 5.46 15.74 -36.90
C ALA A 276 6.15 16.88 -37.69
N GLU A 277 7.05 17.64 -37.06
CA GLU A 277 7.83 18.68 -37.72
C GLU A 277 8.71 18.12 -38.84
N ALA A 278 9.35 16.96 -38.58
CA ALA A 278 10.27 16.35 -39.53
C ALA A 278 9.57 15.73 -40.74
N VAL A 279 8.41 15.10 -40.55
CA VAL A 279 7.76 14.27 -41.59
C VAL A 279 6.41 14.81 -42.07
N GLY A 280 5.88 15.85 -41.45
CA GLY A 280 4.55 16.42 -41.72
C GLY A 280 4.35 16.94 -43.15
N ARG A 281 5.45 17.23 -43.87
CA ARG A 281 5.40 17.54 -45.31
C ARG A 281 5.02 16.34 -46.18
N LYS A 282 4.99 15.11 -45.65
CA LYS A 282 4.69 13.89 -46.40
C LYS A 282 3.61 13.03 -45.75
N PHE A 283 3.56 12.97 -44.42
CA PHE A 283 2.64 12.08 -43.68
C PHE A 283 1.78 12.87 -42.70
N GLY A 284 0.61 12.34 -42.37
CA GLY A 284 -0.13 12.80 -41.19
C GLY A 284 0.44 12.18 -39.94
N VAL A 285 0.34 12.89 -38.82
CA VAL A 285 0.82 12.41 -37.52
C VAL A 285 -0.24 12.66 -36.47
N ALA A 286 -0.67 11.58 -35.82
CA ALA A 286 -1.48 11.61 -34.62
C ALA A 286 -0.65 11.10 -33.44
N ALA A 287 -0.75 11.74 -32.29
CA ALA A 287 -0.02 11.38 -31.08
C ALA A 287 -0.99 10.93 -29.99
N LEU A 288 -0.67 9.84 -29.32
CA LEU A 288 -1.43 9.34 -28.19
C LEU A 288 -0.47 8.91 -27.08
N ASP A 289 -0.71 9.39 -25.87
CA ASP A 289 -0.06 8.85 -24.67
C ASP A 289 -0.75 7.52 -24.31
N PRO A 290 -0.08 6.36 -24.48
CA PRO A 290 -0.73 5.08 -24.34
C PRO A 290 -0.98 4.76 -22.86
N GLY A 291 -2.25 4.84 -22.44
CA GLY A 291 -2.67 4.31 -21.14
C GLY A 291 -2.64 2.77 -21.07
N PRO A 292 -2.89 2.18 -19.89
CA PRO A 292 -2.94 0.72 -19.71
C PRO A 292 -4.16 0.05 -20.37
N GLY A 293 -5.04 0.80 -21.03
CA GLY A 293 -6.24 0.31 -21.70
C GLY A 293 -6.02 -0.12 -23.15
N PRO A 294 -7.04 -0.75 -23.77
CA PRO A 294 -7.04 -1.05 -25.20
C PRO A 294 -6.97 0.24 -26.03
N LEU A 295 -6.35 0.17 -27.19
CA LEU A 295 -6.12 1.32 -28.07
C LEU A 295 -7.37 1.73 -28.84
N ARG A 296 -8.12 0.77 -29.38
CA ARG A 296 -9.25 1.03 -30.30
C ARG A 296 -10.27 2.05 -29.76
N PRO A 297 -10.75 1.99 -28.50
CA PRO A 297 -11.76 2.93 -28.01
C PRO A 297 -11.27 4.38 -27.95
N ALA A 298 -9.96 4.61 -27.87
CA ALA A 298 -9.39 5.96 -27.83
C ALA A 298 -9.26 6.57 -29.24
N LEU A 299 -9.36 5.78 -30.30
CA LEU A 299 -9.09 6.20 -31.68
C LEU A 299 -10.37 6.46 -32.51
N GLY A 300 -11.54 6.53 -31.87
CA GLY A 300 -12.82 6.74 -32.54
C GLY A 300 -12.83 7.97 -33.46
N ASP A 301 -12.17 9.06 -33.04
CA ASP A 301 -12.09 10.31 -33.81
C ASP A 301 -11.33 10.17 -35.15
N PHE A 302 -10.58 9.08 -35.36
CA PHE A 302 -9.90 8.76 -36.63
C PHE A 302 -10.61 7.68 -37.45
N GLY A 303 -11.84 7.31 -37.07
CA GLY A 303 -12.63 6.29 -37.74
C GLY A 303 -12.21 4.86 -37.40
N VAL A 304 -11.60 4.64 -36.23
CA VAL A 304 -11.35 3.28 -35.73
C VAL A 304 -12.61 2.76 -35.06
N ASP A 305 -13.15 1.66 -35.59
CA ASP A 305 -14.38 1.03 -35.12
C ASP A 305 -14.28 -0.51 -35.25
N GLU A 306 -15.42 -1.21 -35.13
CA GLU A 306 -15.46 -2.67 -35.32
C GLU A 306 -15.16 -3.11 -36.76
N GLN A 307 -15.29 -2.20 -37.74
CA GLN A 307 -15.11 -2.47 -39.16
C GLN A 307 -13.67 -2.21 -39.64
N GLY A 308 -12.88 -1.42 -38.92
CA GLY A 308 -11.47 -1.21 -39.28
C GLY A 308 -10.73 -0.17 -38.45
N TRP A 309 -9.53 0.18 -38.92
CA TRP A 309 -8.62 1.13 -38.27
C TRP A 309 -8.65 2.54 -38.90
N GLY A 310 -9.72 2.88 -39.61
CA GLY A 310 -9.95 4.21 -40.16
C GLY A 310 -8.83 4.71 -41.07
N ARG A 311 -8.36 5.95 -40.81
CA ARG A 311 -7.29 6.61 -41.58
C ARG A 311 -5.88 6.12 -41.23
N LEU A 312 -5.73 5.39 -40.12
CA LEU A 312 -4.42 4.96 -39.65
C LEU A 312 -3.82 3.93 -40.61
N ARG A 313 -2.53 4.09 -40.92
CA ARG A 313 -1.79 3.18 -41.82
C ARG A 313 -0.53 2.60 -41.20
N LEU A 314 -0.05 3.17 -40.09
CA LEU A 314 1.16 2.75 -39.40
C LEU A 314 1.10 3.15 -37.93
N VAL A 315 1.61 2.29 -37.05
CA VAL A 315 1.78 2.59 -35.62
C VAL A 315 3.27 2.66 -35.30
N VAL A 316 3.69 3.72 -34.62
CA VAL A 316 5.05 3.90 -34.10
C VAL A 316 4.99 3.93 -32.59
N ILE A 317 5.68 3.01 -31.92
CA ILE A 317 5.71 2.92 -30.45
C ILE A 317 7.07 3.39 -29.97
N HIS A 318 7.09 4.49 -29.23
CA HIS A 318 8.32 5.02 -28.66
C HIS A 318 8.78 4.17 -27.46
N HIS A 319 10.10 4.00 -27.30
CA HIS A 319 10.69 3.11 -26.29
C HIS A 319 10.48 3.57 -24.84
N HIS A 320 10.26 4.86 -24.59
CA HIS A 320 9.93 5.42 -23.27
C HIS A 320 8.42 5.38 -23.01
N ILE A 321 7.95 4.34 -22.30
CA ILE A 321 6.57 4.17 -21.80
C ILE A 321 6.65 3.73 -20.31
N ARG A 322 5.87 4.35 -19.41
CA ARG A 322 5.75 4.05 -17.97
C ARG A 322 4.69 3.00 -17.70
N SER A 323 3.68 2.89 -18.56
CA SER A 323 2.59 1.91 -18.42
C SER A 323 2.98 0.48 -18.83
N GLY A 324 4.28 0.21 -19.04
CA GLY A 324 4.84 -1.05 -19.53
C GLY A 324 5.95 -0.81 -20.54
N THR A 325 6.54 -1.86 -21.10
CA THR A 325 7.57 -1.75 -22.14
C THR A 325 6.96 -1.60 -23.54
N ALA A 326 7.67 -0.94 -24.46
CA ALA A 326 7.25 -0.85 -25.87
C ALA A 326 7.04 -2.23 -26.53
N LEU A 327 7.80 -3.24 -26.08
CA LEU A 327 7.65 -4.64 -26.50
C LEU A 327 6.33 -5.26 -26.02
N GLU A 328 5.98 -5.06 -24.75
CA GLU A 328 4.69 -5.53 -24.20
C GLU A 328 3.52 -4.84 -24.89
N ARG A 329 3.63 -3.54 -25.18
CA ARG A 329 2.59 -2.80 -25.91
C ARG A 329 2.43 -3.32 -27.34
N CYS A 330 3.54 -3.60 -28.03
CA CYS A 330 3.50 -4.21 -29.35
C CYS A 330 2.81 -5.58 -29.32
N LYS A 331 3.21 -6.46 -28.38
CA LYS A 331 2.63 -7.78 -28.21
C LYS A 331 1.13 -7.73 -27.94
N ARG A 332 0.68 -6.80 -27.10
CA ARG A 332 -0.75 -6.59 -26.83
C ARG A 332 -1.51 -6.13 -28.07
N LEU A 333 -0.96 -5.17 -28.82
CA LEU A 333 -1.61 -4.67 -30.04
C LEU A 333 -1.75 -5.77 -31.09
N THR A 334 -0.74 -6.62 -31.24
CA THR A 334 -0.74 -7.70 -32.25
C THR A 334 -1.55 -8.92 -31.81
N GLN A 335 -1.41 -9.36 -30.56
CA GLN A 335 -2.02 -10.61 -30.07
C GLN A 335 -3.43 -10.38 -29.50
N ASP A 336 -3.59 -9.39 -28.63
CA ASP A 336 -4.84 -9.19 -27.89
C ASP A 336 -5.83 -8.32 -28.70
N GLU A 337 -5.34 -7.23 -29.29
CA GLU A 337 -6.18 -6.31 -30.07
C GLU A 337 -6.23 -6.63 -31.58
N GLN A 338 -5.48 -7.64 -32.01
CA GLN A 338 -5.40 -8.09 -33.41
C GLN A 338 -5.26 -6.92 -34.39
N CYS A 339 -4.34 -6.00 -34.10
CA CYS A 339 -4.07 -4.84 -34.93
C CYS A 339 -3.49 -5.29 -36.28
N PRO A 340 -4.12 -4.96 -37.41
CA PRO A 340 -3.64 -5.35 -38.75
C PRO A 340 -2.61 -4.36 -39.31
N LEU A 341 -2.39 -3.22 -38.64
CA LEU A 341 -1.48 -2.19 -39.12
C LEU A 341 -0.02 -2.59 -38.85
N PRO A 342 0.92 -2.24 -39.74
CA PRO A 342 2.34 -2.39 -39.44
C PRO A 342 2.71 -1.59 -38.18
N ILE A 343 3.56 -2.17 -37.33
CA ILE A 343 4.02 -1.55 -36.08
C ILE A 343 5.55 -1.42 -36.10
N LEU A 344 6.06 -0.21 -35.90
CA LEU A 344 7.48 0.06 -35.70
C LEU A 344 7.77 0.40 -34.23
N LEU A 345 8.82 -0.17 -33.67
CA LEU A 345 9.35 0.27 -32.37
C LEU A 345 10.42 1.34 -32.60
N ALA A 346 10.32 2.47 -31.90
CA ALA A 346 11.22 3.60 -32.08
C ALA A 346 12.11 3.85 -30.84
N GLY A 347 13.42 3.86 -31.03
CA GLY A 347 14.40 4.19 -29.99
C GLY A 347 15.82 4.41 -30.52
N THR A 348 16.83 4.07 -29.72
CA THR A 348 18.23 4.36 -30.05
C THR A 348 18.84 3.33 -31.01
N GLU A 349 19.98 3.67 -31.60
CA GLU A 349 20.76 2.74 -32.45
C GLU A 349 21.20 1.50 -31.66
N GLU A 350 21.70 1.68 -30.43
CA GLU A 350 22.08 0.59 -29.53
C GLU A 350 20.89 -0.33 -29.20
N GLU A 351 19.70 0.26 -28.98
CA GLU A 351 18.50 -0.52 -28.72
C GLU A 351 18.03 -1.27 -29.95
N ALA A 352 18.18 -0.72 -31.15
CA ALA A 352 17.86 -1.43 -32.38
C ALA A 352 18.71 -2.69 -32.50
N ASP A 353 20.02 -2.59 -32.29
CA ASP A 353 20.93 -3.75 -32.37
C ASP A 353 20.57 -4.86 -31.36
N LEU A 354 20.22 -4.47 -30.14
CA LEU A 354 19.91 -5.42 -29.05
C LEU A 354 18.47 -5.95 -29.09
N LYS A 355 17.51 -5.15 -29.52
CA LYS A 355 16.07 -5.41 -29.36
C LYS A 355 15.35 -5.68 -30.66
N ARG A 356 15.93 -5.49 -31.85
CA ARG A 356 15.23 -5.71 -33.14
C ARG A 356 14.64 -7.11 -33.26
N ASN A 357 15.39 -8.17 -32.96
CA ASN A 357 14.85 -9.54 -32.99
C ASN A 357 13.71 -9.75 -31.98
N ARG A 358 13.77 -9.10 -30.81
CA ARG A 358 12.69 -9.14 -29.81
C ARG A 358 11.46 -8.35 -30.28
N ALA A 359 11.66 -7.24 -30.98
CA ALA A 359 10.60 -6.44 -31.59
C ALA A 359 9.84 -7.26 -32.63
N LEU A 360 10.55 -7.93 -33.54
CA LEU A 360 9.97 -8.83 -34.53
C LEU A 360 9.20 -9.97 -33.85
N SER A 361 9.76 -10.55 -32.78
CA SER A 361 9.09 -11.60 -32.00
C SER A 361 7.83 -11.12 -31.27
N ALA A 362 7.74 -9.82 -30.94
CA ALA A 362 6.55 -9.20 -30.36
C ALA A 362 5.49 -8.82 -31.42
N GLY A 363 5.82 -8.98 -32.71
CA GLY A 363 4.94 -8.67 -33.84
C GLY A 363 5.15 -7.29 -34.46
N ALA A 364 6.23 -6.58 -34.12
CA ALA A 364 6.63 -5.41 -34.87
C ALA A 364 7.16 -5.81 -36.25
N VAL A 365 7.04 -4.92 -37.24
CA VAL A 365 7.57 -5.15 -38.59
C VAL A 365 9.03 -4.75 -38.71
N ASP A 366 9.46 -3.75 -37.94
CA ASP A 366 10.87 -3.37 -37.81
C ASP A 366 11.11 -2.45 -36.60
N TYR A 367 12.38 -2.06 -36.41
CA TYR A 367 12.83 -1.07 -35.44
C TYR A 367 13.27 0.22 -36.14
N LEU A 368 12.72 1.36 -35.72
CA LEU A 368 13.02 2.70 -36.22
C LEU A 368 14.04 3.38 -35.30
N VAL A 369 15.26 3.59 -35.80
CA VAL A 369 16.27 4.38 -35.07
C VAL A 369 15.91 5.86 -35.15
N VAL A 370 15.63 6.47 -34.00
CA VAL A 370 15.26 7.89 -33.87
C VAL A 370 16.24 8.69 -33.00
N GLU A 371 17.23 8.03 -32.42
CA GLU A 371 18.28 8.65 -31.61
C GLU A 371 19.67 8.16 -32.06
N PRO A 372 20.50 9.04 -32.66
CA PRO A 372 20.24 10.44 -33.00
C PRO A 372 19.18 10.61 -34.12
N PHE A 373 18.38 11.67 -34.06
CA PHE A 373 17.25 11.86 -34.99
C PHE A 373 17.70 12.34 -36.37
N GLN A 374 17.85 11.40 -37.31
CA GLN A 374 18.22 11.69 -38.70
C GLN A 374 16.98 11.73 -39.60
N ILE A 375 16.50 12.94 -39.93
CA ILE A 375 15.24 13.17 -40.66
C ILE A 375 15.11 12.32 -41.93
N LEU A 376 16.14 12.31 -42.78
CA LEU A 376 16.10 11.57 -44.05
C LEU A 376 16.02 10.05 -43.85
N SER A 377 16.67 9.52 -42.81
CA SER A 377 16.60 8.09 -42.47
C SER A 377 15.20 7.73 -42.00
N VAL A 378 14.64 8.52 -41.06
CA VAL A 378 13.29 8.32 -40.54
C VAL A 378 12.24 8.37 -41.66
N ILE A 379 12.28 9.39 -42.53
CA ILE A 379 11.35 9.50 -43.66
C ILE A 379 11.47 8.30 -44.61
N ARG A 380 12.70 7.84 -44.87
CA ARG A 380 12.95 6.70 -45.75
C ARG A 380 12.37 5.42 -45.18
N THR A 381 12.59 5.15 -43.89
CA THR A 381 12.05 3.96 -43.22
C THR A 381 10.53 3.98 -43.20
N LEU A 382 9.91 5.10 -42.81
CA LEU A 382 8.44 5.24 -42.81
C LEU A 382 7.84 5.02 -44.22
N ASP A 383 8.46 5.60 -45.25
CA ASP A 383 8.02 5.42 -46.64
C ASP A 383 8.15 3.98 -47.13
N GLN A 384 9.27 3.31 -46.79
CA GLN A 384 9.49 1.91 -47.15
C GLN A 384 8.49 0.99 -46.44
N THR A 385 8.28 1.18 -45.14
CA THR A 385 7.29 0.40 -44.39
C THR A 385 5.90 0.62 -44.96
N LEU A 386 5.47 1.86 -45.18
CA LEU A 386 4.16 2.13 -45.76
C LEU A 386 4.00 1.50 -47.15
N LYS A 387 5.03 1.54 -48.02
CA LYS A 387 4.97 0.90 -49.34
C LYS A 387 4.87 -0.62 -49.30
N LEU A 388 5.45 -1.26 -48.29
CA LEU A 388 5.43 -2.72 -48.14
C LEU A 388 4.06 -3.24 -47.63
N PHE A 389 3.31 -2.38 -46.95
CA PHE A 389 2.06 -2.73 -46.26
C PHE A 389 0.84 -1.92 -46.74
N ALA A 390 0.97 -1.18 -47.86
CA ALA A 390 -0.09 -0.39 -48.47
C ALA A 390 -1.05 -1.21 -49.33
#